data_AF-A0A9E0VC20-F1
#
_entry.id   AF-A0A9E0VC20-F1
#
_cell.length_a   1.000
_cell.length_b   1.000
_cell.length_c   1.000
_cell.angle_alpha   90.00
_cell.angle_beta   90.00
_cell.angle_gamma   90.00
#
_symmetry.space_group_name_H-M   'P 1'
#
loop_
_entity.id
_entity.type
_entity.pdbx_description
1 polymer ?
#
loop_
_entity_poly.entity_id
_entity_poly.type
_entity_poly.pdbx_seq_one_letter_code
_entity_poly.pdbx_strand_id
1 'polypeptide(L)'
;MKKFLLAVLISTTIAGLALSFTAQTRPPVKKNVRETPTPTPTATPAEAVTVKTPPAKKNERPTNNNSSDSSPQTDYTPTYFYEFSQPAFTVSKILIEHDERGRGKISFMKSVSNELITDPLQVSEAALKRIDDALTALDFFNSTENYQYEKDYQHLGNTTFKITKNGRTRETKFNWTTNPNAKTLADEYRKIANQAIWIFDMNLARENQPLNAPQMVDGLDGYLRRGEISDPAQLLPYLREVGNDERIPLIARNHAKRIAEKIESEKK
;
A
#
# COMPACT_ATOMS: atom_id res chain seq x y z
N MET A 1 46.71 -39.55 27.12
CA MET A 1 45.71 -40.61 27.42
C MET A 1 44.38 -40.22 26.81
N LYS A 2 43.86 -41.10 25.94
CA LYS A 2 42.50 -41.32 25.43
C LYS A 2 41.61 -40.12 25.03
N LYS A 3 41.49 -39.96 23.71
CA LYS A 3 40.38 -39.36 22.96
C LYS A 3 39.14 -40.28 23.06
N PHE A 4 37.93 -39.72 23.08
CA PHE A 4 36.70 -40.45 22.74
C PHE A 4 35.85 -39.62 21.78
N LEU A 5 35.86 -40.05 20.52
CA LEU A 5 34.79 -39.83 19.55
C LEU A 5 33.63 -40.77 19.93
N LEU A 6 32.39 -40.29 19.83
CA LEU A 6 31.26 -41.18 19.58
C LEU A 6 30.34 -40.53 18.55
N ALA A 7 30.49 -40.99 17.31
CA ALA A 7 29.52 -40.81 16.25
C ALA A 7 28.46 -41.90 16.40
N VAL A 8 27.18 -41.53 16.39
CA VAL A 8 26.07 -42.48 16.26
C VAL A 8 25.29 -42.12 15.02
N LEU A 9 25.52 -42.91 13.98
CA LEU A 9 24.71 -43.01 12.77
C LEU A 9 23.51 -43.91 13.11
N ILE A 10 22.29 -43.40 12.97
CA ILE A 10 21.10 -44.25 12.88
C ILE A 10 20.44 -43.98 11.53
N SER A 11 20.68 -44.91 10.62
CA SER A 11 19.93 -45.11 9.39
C SER A 11 18.60 -45.76 9.75
N THR A 12 17.48 -45.19 9.30
CA THR A 12 16.22 -45.93 9.23
C THR A 12 15.43 -45.48 8.01
N THR A 13 15.44 -46.37 7.03
CA THR A 13 14.56 -46.48 5.87
C THR A 13 13.08 -46.45 6.28
N ILE A 14 12.29 -45.55 5.68
CA ILE A 14 10.84 -45.71 5.57
C ILE A 14 10.46 -45.66 4.09
N ALA A 15 9.83 -46.75 3.67
CA ALA A 15 9.35 -47.01 2.33
C ALA A 15 8.05 -46.24 2.03
N GLY A 16 7.96 -45.80 0.77
CA GLY A 16 6.78 -45.78 -0.09
C GLY A 16 5.42 -45.37 0.47
N LEU A 17 4.91 -44.23 -0.03
CA LEU A 17 3.52 -44.16 -0.50
C LEU A 17 3.44 -43.18 -1.68
N ALA A 18 3.42 -43.73 -2.89
CA ALA A 18 3.13 -42.98 -4.11
C ALA A 18 1.61 -42.79 -4.20
N LEU A 19 1.13 -41.56 -4.01
CA LEU A 19 -0.24 -41.19 -4.31
C LEU A 19 -0.35 -40.88 -5.81
N SER A 20 -0.85 -41.85 -6.57
CA SER A 20 -1.27 -41.68 -7.95
C SER A 20 -2.57 -40.86 -7.97
N PHE A 21 -2.47 -39.59 -8.40
CA PHE A 21 -3.64 -38.79 -8.75
C PHE A 21 -4.18 -39.26 -10.10
N THR A 22 -5.26 -40.04 -10.08
CA THR A 22 -6.09 -40.30 -11.26
C THR A 22 -6.91 -39.06 -11.58
N ALA A 23 -6.50 -38.32 -12.60
CA ALA A 23 -7.27 -37.23 -13.20
C ALA A 23 -8.53 -37.81 -13.87
N GLN A 24 -9.66 -37.70 -13.19
CA GLN A 24 -10.97 -38.06 -13.72
C GLN A 24 -11.49 -36.92 -14.59
N THR A 25 -11.23 -37.01 -15.89
CA THR A 25 -11.76 -36.10 -16.91
C THR A 25 -13.28 -36.31 -17.04
N ARG A 26 -14.06 -35.28 -16.70
CA ARG A 26 -15.50 -35.25 -16.96
C ARG A 26 -15.74 -35.02 -18.46
N PRO A 27 -16.64 -35.77 -19.12
CA PRO A 27 -17.01 -35.49 -20.50
C PRO A 27 -17.84 -34.19 -20.59
N PRO A 28 -17.70 -33.41 -21.68
CA PRO A 28 -18.44 -32.17 -21.84
C PRO A 28 -19.93 -32.42 -22.08
N VAL A 29 -20.76 -31.78 -21.26
CA VAL A 29 -22.22 -31.74 -21.43
C VAL A 29 -22.54 -30.88 -22.65
N LYS A 30 -23.13 -31.51 -23.68
CA LYS A 30 -23.73 -30.84 -24.84
C LYS A 30 -24.91 -29.99 -24.37
N LYS A 31 -24.79 -28.66 -24.48
CA LYS A 31 -25.91 -27.74 -24.28
C LYS A 31 -26.59 -27.49 -25.62
N ASN A 32 -27.82 -27.97 -25.74
CA ASN A 32 -28.71 -27.72 -26.89
C ASN A 32 -28.89 -26.22 -27.09
N VAL A 33 -28.44 -25.72 -28.25
CA VAL A 33 -28.72 -24.37 -28.73
C VAL A 33 -30.14 -24.40 -29.30
N ARG A 34 -31.05 -23.69 -28.62
CA ARG A 34 -32.39 -23.40 -29.14
C ARG A 34 -32.28 -22.14 -29.98
N GLU A 35 -32.50 -22.29 -31.28
CA GLU A 35 -32.65 -21.19 -32.23
C GLU A 35 -33.86 -20.33 -31.84
N THR A 36 -33.67 -19.01 -31.85
CA THR A 36 -34.76 -18.02 -31.83
C THR A 36 -34.40 -16.91 -32.82
N PRO A 37 -35.40 -16.31 -33.49
CA PRO A 37 -35.27 -15.84 -34.86
C PRO A 37 -34.78 -14.39 -35.01
N THR A 38 -34.35 -14.13 -36.24
CA THR A 38 -34.05 -12.87 -36.94
C THR A 38 -34.79 -11.63 -36.45
N PRO A 39 -34.10 -10.47 -36.41
CA PRO A 39 -34.71 -9.21 -36.76
C PRO A 39 -34.00 -8.50 -37.92
N THR A 40 -34.77 -8.05 -38.91
CA THR A 40 -34.37 -7.09 -39.95
C THR A 40 -35.59 -6.19 -40.22
N PRO A 41 -35.45 -4.98 -40.78
CA PRO A 41 -34.75 -3.77 -40.31
C PRO A 41 -35.73 -2.56 -40.25
N THR A 42 -35.43 -1.47 -39.54
CA THR A 42 -36.05 -0.13 -39.77
C THR A 42 -35.11 0.92 -39.15
N ALA A 43 -34.26 1.56 -39.94
CA ALA A 43 -34.42 2.87 -40.61
C ALA A 43 -34.03 4.08 -39.72
N THR A 44 -32.90 4.68 -40.08
CA THR A 44 -32.48 6.07 -39.79
C THR A 44 -33.01 6.93 -40.97
N PRO A 45 -33.45 8.20 -40.78
CA PRO A 45 -32.48 9.30 -40.80
C PRO A 45 -32.78 10.51 -39.88
N ALA A 46 -31.67 11.05 -39.37
CA ALA A 46 -31.34 12.47 -39.15
C ALA A 46 -32.22 13.37 -38.26
N GLU A 47 -31.64 13.84 -37.16
CA GLU A 47 -31.53 15.29 -36.91
C GLU A 47 -30.32 15.59 -36.00
N ALA A 48 -29.56 16.61 -36.38
CA ALA A 48 -28.35 17.06 -35.71
C ALA A 48 -28.70 17.76 -34.39
N VAL A 49 -28.14 17.30 -33.28
CA VAL A 49 -28.11 18.06 -32.03
C VAL A 49 -26.68 18.35 -31.64
N THR A 50 -26.44 19.63 -31.49
CA THR A 50 -25.21 20.32 -31.14
C THR A 50 -24.56 19.80 -29.87
N VAL A 51 -23.25 19.63 -29.96
CA VAL A 51 -22.31 19.34 -28.88
C VAL A 51 -22.48 20.34 -27.73
N LYS A 52 -22.85 19.84 -26.55
CA LYS A 52 -22.54 20.51 -25.28
C LYS A 52 -21.57 19.64 -24.52
N THR A 53 -20.30 20.04 -24.57
CA THR A 53 -19.22 19.52 -23.73
C THR A 53 -19.64 19.64 -22.26
N PRO A 54 -19.70 18.54 -21.48
CA PRO A 54 -19.91 18.65 -20.05
C PRO A 54 -18.70 19.35 -19.42
N PRO A 55 -18.89 20.31 -18.50
CA PRO A 55 -17.77 20.94 -17.82
C PRO A 55 -16.98 19.88 -17.05
N ALA A 56 -15.66 19.92 -17.22
CA ALA A 56 -14.73 19.07 -16.51
C ALA A 56 -14.98 19.18 -15.01
N LYS A 57 -15.45 18.09 -14.39
CA LYS A 57 -15.47 17.95 -12.93
C LYS A 57 -14.03 17.85 -12.45
N LYS A 58 -13.44 19.01 -12.18
CA LYS A 58 -12.21 19.12 -11.40
C LYS A 58 -12.59 18.79 -9.95
N ASN A 59 -12.15 17.65 -9.44
CA ASN A 59 -12.24 17.33 -8.02
C ASN A 59 -11.19 18.17 -7.27
N GLU A 60 -11.42 19.49 -7.21
CA GLU A 60 -10.75 20.33 -6.23
C GLU A 60 -11.52 20.25 -4.92
N ARG A 61 -10.77 20.16 -3.83
CA ARG A 61 -11.28 20.27 -2.47
C ARG A 61 -12.02 21.61 -2.30
N PRO A 62 -13.27 21.64 -1.78
CA PRO A 62 -13.87 22.90 -1.35
C PRO A 62 -13.04 23.49 -0.21
N THR A 63 -12.59 24.72 -0.40
CA THR A 63 -11.96 25.53 0.63
C THR A 63 -12.99 25.88 1.70
N ASN A 64 -12.75 25.44 2.93
CA ASN A 64 -13.34 26.15 4.06
C ASN A 64 -12.78 27.57 4.00
N ASN A 65 -13.66 28.56 3.86
CA ASN A 65 -13.33 29.98 3.85
C ASN A 65 -12.62 30.36 5.15
N ASN A 66 -11.30 30.26 5.13
CA ASN A 66 -10.33 31.12 5.77
C ASN A 66 -8.95 30.80 5.19
N SER A 67 -8.30 31.86 4.70
CA SER A 67 -6.87 31.97 4.37
C SER A 67 -6.42 31.51 2.98
N SER A 68 -5.99 32.52 2.23
CA SER A 68 -4.90 32.48 1.25
C SER A 68 -3.67 31.71 1.77
N ASP A 69 -3.08 30.90 0.89
CA ASP A 69 -1.73 30.32 0.94
C ASP A 69 -1.33 29.42 2.13
N SER A 70 -0.54 28.40 1.76
CA SER A 70 0.17 27.43 2.60
C SER A 70 -0.67 26.33 3.28
N SER A 71 -0.45 25.10 2.84
CA SER A 71 -0.56 23.91 3.69
C SER A 71 0.10 24.18 5.05
N PRO A 72 -0.44 23.67 6.18
CA PRO A 72 0.13 23.95 7.49
C PRO A 72 1.59 23.49 7.53
N GLN A 73 2.48 24.48 7.43
CA GLN A 73 3.92 24.29 7.42
C GLN A 73 4.33 24.02 8.87
N THR A 74 4.16 22.78 9.33
CA THR A 74 4.81 22.34 10.55
C THR A 74 6.31 22.48 10.34
N ASP A 75 6.96 23.37 11.11
CA ASP A 75 8.42 23.48 11.14
C ASP A 75 9.02 22.14 11.59
N TYR A 76 9.52 21.37 10.62
CA TYR A 76 10.37 20.21 10.85
C TYR A 76 11.52 20.23 9.84
N THR A 77 12.66 19.68 10.24
CA THR A 77 13.81 19.50 9.34
C THR A 77 13.84 18.05 8.90
N PRO A 78 13.56 17.73 7.62
CA PRO A 78 13.53 16.35 7.15
C PRO A 78 14.93 15.73 7.25
N THR A 79 14.98 14.59 7.93
CA THR A 79 16.21 13.80 8.14
C THR A 79 16.17 12.54 7.26
N TYR A 80 14.98 11.96 7.10
CA TYR A 80 14.75 10.75 6.34
C TYR A 80 13.94 11.07 5.09
N PHE A 81 14.36 10.50 3.96
CA PHE A 81 13.69 10.64 2.67
C PHE A 81 13.56 9.26 2.03
N TYR A 82 12.36 8.95 1.60
CA TYR A 82 12.01 7.75 0.86
C TYR A 82 11.32 8.13 -0.43
N GLU A 83 11.74 7.51 -1.53
CA GLU A 83 11.05 7.59 -2.82
C GLU A 83 10.76 6.19 -3.35
N PHE A 84 9.54 6.00 -3.84
CA PHE A 84 9.18 4.88 -4.69
C PHE A 84 8.66 5.41 -6.03
N SER A 85 9.06 4.79 -7.13
CA SER A 85 8.56 5.11 -8.47
C SER A 85 8.34 3.89 -9.35
N GLN A 86 7.16 3.82 -9.97
CA GLN A 86 6.78 2.86 -11.00
C GLN A 86 5.67 3.45 -11.89
N PRO A 87 5.99 3.95 -13.09
CA PRO A 87 5.01 4.59 -13.98
C PRO A 87 3.78 3.75 -14.32
N ALA A 88 3.91 2.42 -14.36
CA ALA A 88 2.80 1.52 -14.71
C ALA A 88 1.82 1.25 -13.55
N PHE A 89 2.11 1.71 -12.33
CA PHE A 89 1.26 1.46 -11.16
C PHE A 89 0.20 2.55 -10.98
N THR A 90 -0.93 2.18 -10.38
CA THR A 90 -2.02 3.13 -10.04
C THR A 90 -1.52 4.28 -9.17
N VAL A 91 -0.62 3.98 -8.21
CA VAL A 91 0.18 4.97 -7.49
C VAL A 91 1.59 4.89 -8.07
N SER A 92 1.92 5.83 -8.94
CA SER A 92 3.11 5.77 -9.78
C SER A 92 4.34 6.38 -9.12
N LYS A 93 4.14 7.26 -8.14
CA LYS A 93 5.21 7.87 -7.34
C LYS A 93 4.75 8.06 -5.90
N ILE A 94 5.64 7.78 -4.96
CA ILE A 94 5.47 8.05 -3.52
C ILE A 94 6.75 8.70 -3.02
N LEU A 95 6.62 9.77 -2.25
CA LEU A 95 7.67 10.48 -1.55
C LEU A 95 7.27 10.57 -0.09
N ILE A 96 8.14 10.15 0.81
CA ILE A 96 7.96 10.35 2.25
C ILE A 96 9.18 11.10 2.74
N GLU A 97 8.96 12.17 3.49
CA GLU A 97 10.00 12.88 4.22
C GLU A 97 9.55 13.07 5.67
N HIS A 98 10.45 12.84 6.63
CA HIS A 98 10.15 13.09 8.04
C HIS A 98 11.40 13.39 8.86
N ASP A 99 11.20 14.04 10.00
CA ASP A 99 12.22 14.25 11.03
C ASP A 99 12.44 13.00 11.91
N GLU A 100 13.37 13.09 12.86
CA GLU A 100 13.67 12.01 13.83
C GLU A 100 12.50 11.69 14.79
N ARG A 101 11.47 12.54 14.83
CA ARG A 101 10.26 12.36 15.64
C ARG A 101 9.09 11.86 14.79
N GLY A 102 9.34 11.50 13.53
CA GLY A 102 8.34 11.01 12.59
C GLY A 102 7.38 12.06 12.06
N ARG A 103 7.60 13.35 12.36
CA ARG A 103 6.80 14.44 11.79
C ARG A 103 7.29 14.71 10.39
N GLY A 104 6.36 14.76 9.44
CA GLY A 104 6.72 14.77 8.04
C GLY A 104 5.57 15.09 7.12
N LYS A 105 5.78 14.75 5.85
CA LYS A 105 4.74 14.72 4.84
C LYS A 105 4.92 13.52 3.94
N ILE A 106 3.80 13.10 3.35
CA ILE A 106 3.78 12.16 2.25
C ILE A 106 3.28 12.88 1.01
N SER A 107 3.94 12.65 -0.11
CA SER A 107 3.47 13.10 -1.41
C SER A 107 3.34 11.90 -2.34
N PHE A 108 2.23 11.75 -3.05
CA PHE A 108 2.04 10.64 -3.98
C PHE A 108 1.31 11.09 -5.24
N MET A 109 1.57 10.37 -6.33
CA MET A 109 1.00 10.64 -7.64
C MET A 109 0.19 9.44 -8.10
N LYS A 110 -1.07 9.67 -8.46
CA LYS A 110 -1.90 8.66 -9.10
C LYS A 110 -1.72 8.73 -10.62
N SER A 111 -1.66 7.58 -11.28
CA SER A 111 -1.42 7.50 -12.73
C SER A 111 -2.41 8.30 -13.57
N VAL A 112 -3.64 8.47 -13.08
CA VAL A 112 -4.72 9.18 -13.78
C VAL A 112 -4.67 10.70 -13.64
N SER A 113 -4.11 11.25 -12.56
CA SER A 113 -4.10 12.71 -12.32
C SER A 113 -2.80 13.38 -12.77
N ASN A 114 -1.69 12.63 -12.77
CA ASN A 114 -0.34 13.17 -12.99
C ASN A 114 -0.02 14.40 -12.10
N GLU A 115 -0.72 14.50 -10.97
CA GLU A 115 -0.59 15.56 -9.97
C GLU A 115 -0.08 14.95 -8.67
N LEU A 116 0.87 15.65 -8.04
CA LEU A 116 1.46 15.25 -6.78
C LEU A 116 0.58 15.74 -5.62
N ILE A 117 -0.17 14.82 -5.02
CA ILE A 117 -1.00 15.07 -3.84
C ILE A 117 -0.07 15.02 -2.61
N THR A 118 -0.18 15.98 -1.69
CA THR A 118 0.67 16.05 -0.49
C THR A 118 -0.17 16.21 0.77
N ASP A 119 0.09 15.34 1.75
CA ASP A 119 -0.57 15.34 3.05
C ASP A 119 0.44 15.31 4.20
N PRO A 120 0.12 15.90 5.37
CA PRO A 120 0.90 15.74 6.58
C PRO A 120 1.01 14.26 6.98
N LEU A 121 2.16 13.87 7.52
CA LEU A 121 2.45 12.51 7.96
C LEU A 121 2.98 12.52 9.39
N GLN A 122 2.47 11.60 10.21
CA GLN A 122 3.06 11.26 11.50
C GLN A 122 3.41 9.77 11.51
N VAL A 123 4.70 9.47 11.35
CA VAL A 123 5.22 8.11 11.53
C VAL A 123 5.15 7.76 13.01
N SER A 124 4.66 6.56 13.34
CA SER A 124 4.53 6.13 14.73
C SER A 124 5.88 5.81 15.36
N GLU A 125 5.98 5.88 16.68
CA GLU A 125 7.20 5.50 17.41
C GLU A 125 7.60 4.04 17.13
N ALA A 126 6.63 3.14 17.01
CA ALA A 126 6.88 1.75 16.68
C ALA A 126 7.45 1.58 15.26
N ALA A 127 6.97 2.36 14.30
CA ALA A 127 7.48 2.38 12.93
C ALA A 127 8.87 3.01 12.84
N LEU A 128 9.10 4.14 13.52
CA LEU A 128 10.41 4.78 13.64
C LEU A 128 11.44 3.81 14.22
N LYS A 129 11.07 3.08 15.29
CA LYS A 129 11.96 2.07 15.86
C LYS A 129 12.37 1.01 14.84
N ARG A 130 11.43 0.50 14.01
CA ARG A 130 11.77 -0.48 12.97
C ARG A 130 12.66 0.10 11.88
N ILE A 131 12.45 1.37 11.51
CA ILE A 131 13.31 2.10 10.58
C ILE A 131 14.73 2.22 11.16
N ASP A 132 14.86 2.68 12.41
CA ASP A 132 16.16 2.85 13.07
C ASP A 132 16.88 1.52 13.29
N ASP A 133 16.17 0.47 13.69
CA ASP A 133 16.72 -0.89 13.84
C ASP A 133 17.28 -1.38 12.49
N ALA A 134 16.53 -1.21 11.39
CA ALA A 134 16.97 -1.60 10.06
C ALA A 134 18.19 -0.80 9.59
N LEU A 135 18.22 0.51 9.82
CA LEU A 135 19.35 1.37 9.46
C LEU A 135 20.61 1.07 10.27
N THR A 136 20.44 0.75 11.55
CA THR A 136 21.53 0.32 12.43
C THR A 136 22.10 -1.02 11.95
N ALA A 137 21.23 -1.97 11.63
CA ALA A 137 21.64 -3.29 11.12
C ALA A 137 22.32 -3.22 9.74
N LEU A 138 22.06 -2.17 8.96
CA LEU A 138 22.75 -1.88 7.70
C LEU A 138 24.08 -1.15 7.87
N ASP A 139 24.39 -0.69 9.08
CA ASP A 139 25.44 0.29 9.35
C ASP A 139 25.38 1.44 8.33
N PHE A 140 24.18 1.98 8.13
CA PHE A 140 23.84 2.69 6.90
C PHE A 140 24.80 3.84 6.58
N PHE A 141 25.33 4.58 7.54
CA PHE A 141 26.22 5.68 7.21
C PHE A 141 27.66 5.27 6.88
N ASN A 142 28.12 4.10 7.36
CA ASN A 142 29.50 3.66 7.16
C ASN A 142 29.62 2.56 6.10
N SER A 143 28.52 1.88 5.78
CA SER A 143 28.46 0.89 4.71
C SER A 143 28.56 1.54 3.32
N THR A 144 29.32 0.89 2.43
CA THR A 144 29.40 1.19 1.00
C THR A 144 28.65 0.17 0.14
N GLU A 145 27.89 -0.72 0.79
CA GLU A 145 27.15 -1.79 0.11
C GLU A 145 26.15 -1.23 -0.90
N ASN A 146 26.14 -1.81 -2.10
CA ASN A 146 25.08 -1.61 -3.07
C ASN A 146 23.99 -2.66 -2.85
N TYR A 147 22.79 -2.22 -2.48
CA TYR A 147 21.68 -3.12 -2.19
C TYR A 147 20.98 -3.68 -3.44
N GLN A 148 21.30 -3.17 -4.63
CA GLN A 148 20.74 -3.66 -5.88
C GLN A 148 21.19 -5.11 -6.15
N TYR A 149 20.22 -5.98 -6.38
CA TYR A 149 20.48 -7.34 -6.87
C TYR A 149 21.04 -7.32 -8.29
N GLU A 150 21.86 -8.32 -8.63
CA GLU A 150 22.57 -8.41 -9.92
C GLU A 150 21.63 -8.29 -11.13
N LYS A 151 20.45 -8.91 -11.05
CA LYS A 151 19.42 -8.78 -12.07
C LYS A 151 18.55 -7.55 -11.84
N ASP A 152 18.25 -6.87 -12.93
CA ASP A 152 17.38 -5.70 -12.94
C ASP A 152 15.90 -6.10 -12.96
N TYR A 153 15.14 -5.60 -11.98
CA TYR A 153 13.69 -5.79 -11.83
C TYR A 153 12.92 -4.46 -11.90
N GLN A 154 13.25 -3.57 -12.84
CA GLN A 154 12.59 -2.25 -12.98
C GLN A 154 11.06 -2.29 -13.00
N HIS A 155 10.44 -3.38 -13.48
CA HIS A 155 8.99 -3.56 -13.49
C HIS A 155 8.37 -3.63 -12.08
N LEU A 156 9.15 -3.89 -11.03
CA LEU A 156 8.71 -3.84 -9.63
C LEU A 156 8.78 -2.41 -9.05
N GLY A 157 9.37 -1.47 -9.78
CA GLY A 157 9.59 -0.10 -9.35
C GLY A 157 10.95 0.11 -8.70
N ASN A 158 11.35 1.38 -8.59
CA ASN A 158 12.60 1.78 -7.94
C ASN A 158 12.31 2.34 -6.56
N THR A 159 13.09 1.90 -5.58
CA THR A 159 13.13 2.44 -4.22
C THR A 159 14.42 3.23 -4.04
N THR A 160 14.29 4.46 -3.52
CA THR A 160 15.43 5.29 -3.14
C THR A 160 15.29 5.65 -1.67
N PHE A 161 16.38 5.53 -0.91
CA PHE A 161 16.50 6.11 0.42
C PHE A 161 17.58 7.16 0.41
N LYS A 162 17.31 8.29 1.04
CA LYS A 162 18.30 9.30 1.36
C LYS A 162 18.14 9.69 2.82
N ILE A 163 19.25 9.72 3.54
CA ILE A 163 19.24 10.08 4.97
C ILE A 163 20.33 11.10 5.20
N THR A 164 19.95 12.21 5.85
CA THR A 164 20.83 13.30 6.21
C THR A 164 20.81 13.48 7.72
N LYS A 165 21.88 13.07 8.42
CA LYS A 165 21.99 13.13 9.89
C LYS A 165 23.40 13.58 10.29
N ASN A 166 23.49 14.51 11.25
CA ASN A 166 24.75 15.04 11.76
C ASN A 166 25.72 15.53 10.66
N GLY A 167 25.20 16.20 9.62
CA GLY A 167 25.98 16.67 8.48
C GLY A 167 26.44 15.59 7.50
N ARG A 168 26.17 14.31 7.76
CA ARG A 168 26.42 13.20 6.84
C ARG A 168 25.17 12.93 6.01
N THR A 169 25.36 12.67 4.71
CA THR A 169 24.28 12.24 3.82
C THR A 169 24.70 10.97 3.10
N ARG A 170 23.81 9.97 3.05
CA ARG A 170 23.95 8.81 2.17
C ARG A 170 22.65 8.58 1.43
N GLU A 171 22.78 8.24 0.15
CA GLU A 171 21.69 7.86 -0.73
C GLU A 171 21.95 6.47 -1.31
N THR A 172 20.89 5.68 -1.46
CA THR A 172 20.92 4.38 -2.13
C THR A 172 19.66 4.21 -2.95
N LYS A 173 19.78 3.50 -4.08
CA LYS A 173 18.68 3.22 -4.99
C LYS A 173 18.75 1.77 -5.46
N PHE A 174 17.63 1.08 -5.41
CA PHE A 174 17.50 -0.28 -5.91
C PHE A 174 16.05 -0.60 -6.31
N ASN A 175 15.86 -1.54 -7.22
CA ASN A 175 14.54 -2.10 -7.54
C ASN A 175 14.29 -3.46 -6.87
N TRP A 176 15.35 -4.21 -6.62
CA TRP A 176 15.30 -5.47 -5.89
C TRP A 176 16.55 -5.63 -5.02
N THR A 177 16.39 -6.26 -3.86
CA THR A 177 17.49 -6.52 -2.93
C THR A 177 17.33 -7.88 -2.27
N THR A 178 18.44 -8.57 -2.04
CA THR A 178 18.52 -9.78 -1.21
C THR A 178 18.98 -9.47 0.21
N ASN A 179 19.39 -8.23 0.50
CA ASN A 179 19.75 -7.81 1.85
C ASN A 179 18.47 -7.72 2.71
N PRO A 180 18.33 -8.54 3.77
CA PRO A 180 17.09 -8.61 4.54
C PRO A 180 16.77 -7.30 5.27
N ASN A 181 17.79 -6.53 5.67
CA ASN A 181 17.60 -5.27 6.38
C ASN A 181 17.19 -4.15 5.42
N ALA A 182 17.78 -4.09 4.22
CA ALA A 182 17.35 -3.17 3.17
C ALA A 182 15.92 -3.46 2.70
N LYS A 183 15.56 -4.75 2.60
CA LYS A 183 14.19 -5.17 2.33
C LYS A 183 13.24 -4.73 3.45
N THR A 184 13.60 -4.97 4.71
CA THR A 184 12.80 -4.56 5.88
C THR A 184 12.56 -3.06 5.89
N LEU A 185 13.58 -2.26 5.62
CA LEU A 185 13.46 -0.80 5.50
C LEU A 185 12.47 -0.40 4.40
N ALA A 186 12.59 -0.98 3.20
CA ALA A 186 11.68 -0.69 2.09
C ALA A 186 10.25 -1.11 2.36
N ASP A 187 10.05 -2.27 2.97
CA ASP A 187 8.72 -2.73 3.33
C ASP A 187 8.09 -1.84 4.39
N GLU A 188 8.86 -1.36 5.38
CA GLU A 188 8.33 -0.45 6.40
C GLU A 188 7.81 0.86 5.79
N TYR A 189 8.57 1.50 4.90
CA TYR A 189 8.10 2.71 4.21
C TYR A 189 6.90 2.45 3.29
N ARG A 190 6.84 1.28 2.62
CA ARG A 190 5.65 0.90 1.84
C ARG A 190 4.42 0.77 2.73
N LYS A 191 4.56 0.19 3.92
CA LYS A 191 3.47 0.05 4.89
C LYS A 191 2.97 1.41 5.40
N ILE A 192 3.91 2.33 5.68
CA ILE A 192 3.58 3.72 6.04
C ILE A 192 2.81 4.39 4.90
N ALA A 193 3.29 4.24 3.66
CA ALA A 193 2.64 4.80 2.48
C ALA A 193 1.23 4.24 2.27
N ASN A 194 1.05 2.92 2.33
CA ASN A 194 -0.25 2.26 2.21
C ASN A 194 -1.24 2.80 3.23
N GLN A 195 -0.81 2.93 4.49
CA GLN A 195 -1.63 3.46 5.57
C GLN A 195 -2.06 4.90 5.28
N ALA A 196 -1.11 5.78 4.92
CA ALA A 196 -1.39 7.19 4.68
C ALA A 196 -2.26 7.42 3.44
N ILE A 197 -1.98 6.72 2.33
CA ILE A 197 -2.78 6.79 1.11
C ILE A 197 -4.20 6.28 1.36
N TRP A 198 -4.36 5.21 2.15
CA TRP A 198 -5.68 4.73 2.53
C TRP A 198 -6.46 5.77 3.34
N ILE A 199 -5.82 6.42 4.32
CA ILE A 199 -6.45 7.50 5.12
C ILE A 199 -6.92 8.63 4.19
N PHE A 200 -6.06 9.06 3.26
CA PHE A 200 -6.41 10.08 2.26
C PHE A 200 -7.63 9.65 1.41
N ASP A 201 -7.57 8.46 0.81
CA ASP A 201 -8.62 7.97 -0.07
C ASP A 201 -9.95 7.78 0.67
N MET A 202 -9.89 7.33 1.91
CA MET A 202 -11.07 7.18 2.76
C MET A 202 -11.68 8.54 3.10
N ASN A 203 -10.87 9.55 3.44
CA ASN A 203 -11.38 10.91 3.68
C ASN A 203 -12.00 11.51 2.41
N LEU A 204 -11.37 11.33 1.26
CA LEU A 204 -11.92 11.76 -0.02
C LEU A 204 -13.25 11.07 -0.33
N ALA A 205 -13.36 9.76 -0.09
CA ALA A 205 -14.60 9.01 -0.26
C ALA A 205 -15.70 9.49 0.70
N ARG A 206 -15.38 9.72 1.98
CA ARG A 206 -16.33 10.25 2.97
C ARG A 206 -16.94 11.58 2.55
N GLU A 207 -16.16 12.43 1.88
CA GLU A 207 -16.63 13.74 1.44
C GLU A 207 -17.37 13.70 0.11
N ASN A 208 -16.81 13.01 -0.89
CA ASN A 208 -17.25 13.15 -2.27
C ASN A 208 -18.04 11.94 -2.79
N GLN A 209 -17.79 10.74 -2.27
CA GLN A 209 -18.37 9.49 -2.75
C GLN A 209 -18.60 8.48 -1.60
N PRO A 210 -19.50 8.77 -0.62
CA PRO A 210 -19.64 7.94 0.58
C PRO A 210 -20.04 6.50 0.28
N LEU A 211 -20.72 6.27 -0.86
CA LEU A 211 -21.10 4.94 -1.33
C LEU A 211 -19.89 4.03 -1.67
N ASN A 212 -18.70 4.60 -1.86
CA ASN A 212 -17.45 3.86 -2.11
C ASN A 212 -16.78 3.35 -0.82
N ALA A 213 -17.22 3.82 0.35
CA ALA A 213 -16.66 3.42 1.64
C ALA A 213 -16.60 1.91 1.89
N PRO A 214 -17.59 1.07 1.48
CA PRO A 214 -17.47 -0.39 1.65
C PRO A 214 -16.20 -0.96 1.02
N GLN A 215 -15.89 -0.59 -0.23
CA GLN A 215 -14.69 -1.05 -0.92
C GLN A 215 -13.41 -0.55 -0.23
N MET A 216 -13.43 0.67 0.31
CA MET A 216 -12.27 1.22 1.04
C MET A 216 -11.99 0.44 2.33
N VAL A 217 -13.03 0.11 3.09
CA VAL A 217 -12.89 -0.66 4.33
C VAL A 217 -12.47 -2.11 4.04
N ASP A 218 -13.00 -2.74 2.99
CA ASP A 218 -12.55 -4.05 2.52
C ASP A 218 -11.06 -4.05 2.13
N GLY A 219 -10.63 -2.99 1.43
CA GLY A 219 -9.22 -2.77 1.07
C GLY A 219 -8.31 -2.71 2.30
N LEU A 220 -8.72 -1.96 3.34
CA LEU A 220 -7.98 -1.90 4.60
C LEU A 220 -7.88 -3.25 5.29
N ASP A 221 -8.97 -3.99 5.39
CA ASP A 221 -8.97 -5.33 6.00
C ASP A 221 -7.99 -6.26 5.25
N GLY A 222 -7.95 -6.15 3.91
CA GLY A 222 -6.94 -6.79 3.08
C GLY A 222 -5.50 -6.42 3.47
N TYR A 223 -5.20 -5.13 3.63
CA TYR A 223 -3.88 -4.66 4.06
C TYR A 223 -3.51 -5.20 5.45
N LEU A 224 -4.44 -5.14 6.42
CA LEU A 224 -4.22 -5.63 7.77
C LEU A 224 -3.92 -7.13 7.79
N ARG A 225 -4.69 -7.93 7.03
CA ARG A 225 -4.47 -9.38 6.94
C ARG A 225 -3.11 -9.77 6.34
N ARG A 226 -2.55 -8.93 5.46
CA ARG A 226 -1.22 -9.16 4.85
C ARG A 226 -0.08 -8.51 5.64
N GLY A 227 -0.38 -7.79 6.73
CA GLY A 227 0.62 -7.03 7.49
C GLY A 227 1.21 -5.86 6.69
N GLU A 228 0.42 -5.26 5.79
CA GLU A 228 0.80 -4.16 4.90
C GLU A 228 0.47 -2.77 5.46
N ILE A 229 0.06 -2.70 6.73
CA ILE A 229 -0.11 -1.47 7.52
C ILE A 229 1.03 -1.39 8.53
N SER A 230 1.61 -0.20 8.69
CA SER A 230 2.79 0.00 9.54
C SER A 230 2.40 -0.01 11.02
N ASP A 231 1.38 0.75 11.39
CA ASP A 231 0.86 0.79 12.76
C ASP A 231 -0.68 0.79 12.75
N PRO A 232 -1.30 -0.41 12.84
CA PRO A 232 -2.75 -0.51 12.90
C PRO A 232 -3.38 0.30 14.04
N ALA A 233 -2.69 0.49 15.16
CA ALA A 233 -3.24 1.21 16.31
C ALA A 233 -3.46 2.70 16.01
N GLN A 234 -2.67 3.30 15.12
CA GLN A 234 -2.88 4.68 14.66
C GLN A 234 -4.19 4.86 13.88
N LEU A 235 -4.76 3.79 13.33
CA LEU A 235 -6.01 3.84 12.58
C LEU A 235 -7.25 3.84 13.48
N LEU A 236 -7.13 3.53 14.78
CA LEU A 236 -8.28 3.42 15.68
C LEU A 236 -9.15 4.69 15.73
N PRO A 237 -8.60 5.92 15.85
CA PRO A 237 -9.41 7.13 15.80
C PRO A 237 -10.21 7.24 14.49
N TYR A 238 -9.55 7.00 13.36
CA TYR A 238 -10.18 7.06 12.03
C TYR A 238 -11.27 6.00 11.86
N LEU A 239 -11.02 4.76 12.28
CA LEU A 239 -12.00 3.68 12.20
C LEU A 239 -13.25 3.94 13.05
N ARG A 240 -13.07 4.56 14.22
CA ARG A 240 -14.18 4.97 15.08
C ARG A 240 -15.00 6.09 14.44
N GLU A 241 -14.35 7.07 13.80
CA GLU A 241 -15.06 8.09 13.03
C GLU A 241 -15.87 7.47 11.89
N VAL A 242 -15.25 6.60 11.09
CA VAL A 242 -15.93 5.88 9.99
C VAL A 242 -17.11 5.07 10.51
N GLY A 243 -16.94 4.38 11.65
CA GLY A 243 -18.01 3.60 12.27
C GLY A 243 -19.21 4.42 12.74
N ASN A 244 -19.02 5.71 13.01
CA ASN A 244 -20.05 6.61 13.53
C ASN A 244 -20.56 7.63 12.50
N ASP A 245 -19.98 7.69 11.29
CA ASP A 245 -20.37 8.62 10.23
C ASP A 245 -21.64 8.12 9.52
N GLU A 246 -22.79 8.76 9.79
CA GLU A 246 -24.08 8.32 9.26
C GLU A 246 -24.21 8.38 7.73
N ARG A 247 -23.38 9.20 7.08
CA ARG A 247 -23.36 9.32 5.60
C ARG A 247 -22.78 8.07 4.94
N ILE A 248 -22.03 7.27 5.68
CA ILE A 248 -21.39 6.04 5.22
C ILE A 248 -22.42 4.89 5.28
N PRO A 249 -22.49 4.03 4.25
CA PRO A 249 -23.33 2.84 4.26
C PRO A 249 -23.13 1.98 5.51
N LEU A 250 -24.24 1.50 6.10
CA LEU A 250 -24.24 0.74 7.36
C LEU A 250 -23.27 -0.46 7.34
N ILE A 251 -23.15 -1.14 6.20
CA ILE A 251 -22.23 -2.27 6.01
C ILE A 251 -20.76 -1.86 6.28
N ALA A 252 -20.33 -0.73 5.74
CA ALA A 252 -18.97 -0.21 5.91
C ALA A 252 -18.73 0.26 7.34
N ARG A 253 -19.72 0.93 7.96
CA ARG A 253 -19.64 1.35 9.37
C ARG A 253 -19.45 0.16 10.30
N ASN A 254 -20.26 -0.88 10.13
CA ASN A 254 -20.18 -2.09 10.94
C ASN A 254 -18.85 -2.84 10.72
N HIS A 255 -18.32 -2.83 9.51
CA HIS A 255 -17.02 -3.42 9.22
C HIS A 255 -15.87 -2.63 9.85
N ALA A 256 -15.89 -1.30 9.74
CA ALA A 256 -14.89 -0.44 10.41
C ALA A 256 -14.87 -0.66 11.93
N LYS A 257 -16.04 -0.81 12.57
CA LYS A 257 -16.15 -1.18 13.99
C LYS A 257 -15.51 -2.53 14.30
N ARG A 258 -15.79 -3.57 13.50
CA ARG A 258 -15.15 -4.89 13.65
C ARG A 258 -13.63 -4.84 13.50
N ILE A 259 -13.12 -4.04 12.56
CA ILE A 259 -11.67 -3.85 12.38
C ILE A 259 -11.08 -3.16 13.62
N ALA A 260 -11.72 -2.12 14.13
CA ALA A 260 -11.27 -1.42 15.33
C ALA A 260 -11.22 -2.36 16.56
N GLU A 261 -12.29 -3.13 16.79
CA GLU A 261 -12.35 -4.13 17.87
C GLU A 261 -11.24 -5.18 17.74
N LYS A 262 -10.96 -5.64 16.52
CA LYS A 262 -9.88 -6.60 16.25
C LYS A 262 -8.51 -6.01 16.61
N ILE A 263 -8.21 -4.80 16.15
CA ILE A 263 -6.95 -4.10 16.45
C ILE A 263 -6.79 -3.90 17.97
N GLU A 264 -7.87 -3.54 18.67
CA GLU A 264 -7.85 -3.41 20.13
C GLU A 264 -7.60 -4.75 20.85
N SER A 265 -8.13 -5.85 20.32
CA SER A 265 -7.92 -7.19 20.87
C SER A 265 -6.49 -7.70 20.68
N GLU A 266 -5.85 -7.38 19.55
CA GLU A 266 -4.46 -7.76 19.24
C GLU A 266 -3.43 -6.93 20.01
N LYS A 267 -3.83 -5.78 20.57
CA LYS A 267 -2.98 -4.95 21.42
C LYS A 267 -2.89 -5.46 22.87
N LYS A 268 -3.89 -6.23 23.32
CA LYS A 268 -3.95 -6.79 24.68
C LYS A 268 -3.04 -8.01 24.82
#